data_AF-A0A925L6Q4-F1
#
_entry.id   AF-A0A925L6Q4-F1
#
_cell.length_a   1.000
_cell.length_b   1.000
_cell.length_c   1.000
_cell.angle_alpha   90.00
_cell.angle_beta   90.00
_cell.angle_gamma   90.00
#
_symmetry.space_group_name_H-M   'P 1'
#
loop_
_entity.id
_entity.type
_entity.pdbx_description
1 polymer ?
#
loop_
_entity_poly.entity_id
_entity_poly.type
_entity_poly.pdbx_seq_one_letter_code
_entity_poly.pdbx_strand_id
1 'polypeptide(L)' 'MSEVSRPGQRAVDALRPVRITRSYTMHAEGSVLIEFGHTKVLCT' A
#
# COMPACT_ATOMS: atom_id res chain seq x y z
N MET A 1 -7.23 -29.95 2.66
CA MET A 1 -7.38 -28.49 2.73
C MET A 1 -6.38 -27.92 1.74
N SER A 2 -6.85 -27.44 0.58
CA SER A 2 -5.97 -26.93 -0.47
C SER A 2 -5.23 -25.70 0.02
N GLU A 3 -3.89 -25.74 0.02
CA GLU A 3 -3.04 -24.58 0.27
C GLU A 3 -3.26 -23.55 -0.84
N VAL A 4 -4.13 -22.57 -0.58
CA VAL A 4 -4.35 -21.44 -1.48
C VAL A 4 -3.14 -20.52 -1.39
N SER A 5 -2.13 -20.76 -2.24
CA SER A 5 -0.97 -19.88 -2.37
C SER A 5 -1.37 -18.61 -3.13
N ARG A 6 -1.26 -17.46 -2.47
CA ARG A 6 -1.53 -16.15 -3.08
C ARG A 6 -0.36 -15.73 -3.96
N PRO A 7 -0.61 -14.99 -5.05
CA PRO A 7 0.45 -14.33 -5.81
C PRO A 7 1.36 -13.50 -4.88
N GLY A 8 2.65 -13.80 -4.90
CA GLY A 8 3.65 -13.20 -4.02
C GLY A 8 3.97 -13.98 -2.74
N GLN A 9 3.56 -15.25 -2.62
CA GLN A 9 3.96 -16.17 -1.55
C GLN A 9 3.73 -15.61 -0.14
N ARG A 10 2.68 -14.80 0.03
CA ARG A 10 2.26 -14.27 1.33
C ARG A 10 1.14 -15.14 1.89
N ALA A 11 1.11 -15.28 3.21
CA ALA A 11 0.01 -15.93 3.91
C ALA A 11 -1.33 -15.24 3.62
N VAL A 12 -2.44 -15.95 3.85
CA VAL A 12 -3.79 -15.48 3.53
C VAL A 12 -4.16 -14.20 4.27
N ASP A 13 -3.65 -14.05 5.48
CA ASP A 13 -3.83 -12.94 6.43
C ASP A 13 -2.70 -11.90 6.36
N ALA A 14 -1.60 -12.19 5.67
CA ALA A 14 -0.47 -11.27 5.56
C ALA A 14 -0.73 -10.11 4.58
N LEU A 15 -0.57 -8.88 5.08
CA LEU A 15 -0.63 -7.65 4.28
C LEU A 15 0.60 -7.51 3.36
N ARG A 16 0.47 -6.67 2.33
CA ARG A 16 1.63 -6.17 1.56
C ARG A 16 2.38 -5.12 2.39
N PRO A 17 3.67 -4.84 2.11
CA PRO A 17 4.37 -3.72 2.73
C PRO A 17 3.59 -2.42 2.54
N VAL A 18 3.39 -1.67 3.63
CA VAL A 18 2.67 -0.40 3.62
C VAL A 18 3.61 0.74 3.96
N ARG A 19 3.63 1.78 3.12
CA ARG A 19 4.35 3.03 3.40
C ARG A 19 3.41 4.22 3.25
N ILE A 20 3.44 5.10 4.24
CA ILE A 20 2.64 6.34 4.26
C ILE A 20 3.61 7.51 4.22
N THR A 21 3.52 8.33 3.17
CA THR A 21 4.30 9.56 3.02
C THR A 21 3.36 10.75 3.10
N ARG A 22 3.42 11.49 4.20
CA ARG A 22 2.62 12.71 4.40
C ARG A 22 3.25 13.90 3.69
N SER A 23 2.46 14.95 3.47
CA SER A 23 2.88 16.18 2.78
C SER A 23 3.56 15.89 1.44
N TYR A 24 2.97 14.98 0.67
CA TYR A 24 3.58 14.44 -0.55
C TYR A 24 3.56 15.44 -1.71
N THR A 25 2.48 16.19 -1.88
CA THR A 25 2.38 17.24 -2.89
C THR A 25 2.75 18.60 -2.29
N MET A 26 3.58 19.37 -3.00
CA MET A 26 4.09 20.66 -2.54
C MET A 26 3.01 21.71 -2.24
N HIS A 27 1.90 21.69 -2.98
CA HIS A 27 0.91 22.77 -2.96
C HIS A 27 -0.41 22.43 -2.26
N ALA A 28 -0.66 21.16 -1.94
CA ALA A 28 -1.89 20.80 -1.21
C ALA A 28 -1.73 21.11 0.29
N GLU A 29 -2.77 21.67 0.90
CA GLU A 29 -2.85 21.94 2.34
C GLU A 29 -2.63 20.66 3.17
N GLY A 30 -3.17 19.54 2.69
CA GLY A 30 -2.89 18.21 3.18
C GLY A 30 -2.75 17.23 2.03
N SER A 31 -1.71 16.41 2.04
CA SER A 31 -1.55 15.36 1.03
C SER A 31 -0.86 14.14 1.61
N VAL A 32 -1.20 12.97 1.07
CA VAL A 32 -0.58 11.71 1.45
C VAL A 32 -0.40 10.83 0.21
N LEU A 33 0.78 10.24 0.06
CA LEU A 33 1.01 9.09 -0.79
C LEU A 33 1.00 7.82 0.07
N ILE A 34 0.10 6.89 -0.24
CA ILE A 34 0.03 5.58 0.40
C ILE A 34 0.43 4.50 -0.61
N GLU A 35 1.38 3.66 -0.22
CA GLU A 35 1.86 2.54 -1.05
C GLU A 35 1.54 1.21 -0.38
N PHE A 36 0.86 0.32 -1.11
CA PHE A 36 0.54 -1.06 -0.71
C PHE A 36 1.27 -2.02 -1.64
N GLY A 37 2.54 -2.30 -1.35
CA GLY A 37 3.45 -2.93 -2.32
C GLY A 37 3.59 -2.05 -3.56
N HIS A 38 3.18 -2.56 -4.72
CA HIS A 38 3.26 -1.81 -5.99
C HIS A 38 2.02 -0.94 -6.28
N THR A 39 0.96 -1.05 -5.49
CA THR A 39 -0.22 -0.18 -5.62
C THR A 39 0.07 1.15 -4.92
N LYS A 40 -0.16 2.27 -5.61
CA LYS A 40 0.03 3.62 -5.06
C LYS A 40 -1.27 4.40 -5.12
N VAL A 41 -1.61 5.07 -4.03
CA VAL A 41 -2.78 5.94 -3.91
C VAL A 41 -2.32 7.32 -3.48
N LEU A 42 -2.73 8.34 -4.23
CA LEU A 42 -2.49 9.75 -3.92
C LEU A 42 -3.79 10.37 -3.41
N CYS A 43 -3.73 11.00 -2.24
CA CYS A 43 -4.80 11.85 -1.71
C CYS A 43 -4.31 13.31 -1.67
N THR A 44 -5.15 14.22 -2.16
CA THR A 44 -4.94 15.68 -2.23
C THR A 44 -6.06 16.42 -1.54
#